data_AF-A0ABC8LK48-F1
#
_entry.id   AF-A0ABC8LK48-F1
#
_cell.length_a   1.000
_cell.length_b   1.000
_cell.length_c   1.000
_cell.angle_alpha   90.00
_cell.angle_beta   90.00
_cell.angle_gamma   90.00
#
_symmetry.space_group_name_H-M   'P 1'
#
loop_
_entity.id
_entity.type
_entity.pdbx_description
1 polymer ?
#
loop_
_entity_poly.entity_id
_entity_poly.type
_entity_poly.pdbx_seq_one_letter_code
_entity_poly.pdbx_strand_id
1 'polypeptide(L)' 'MKCGKTEEAEALFRKMTRKDLVCWTTMVTGFAQAGKSLKAVEFYRGMQREGFGRDGVVMLGLLQASADLGDQKMGCSI' A
#
# COMPACT_ATOMS: atom_id res chain seq x y z
N MET A 1 -0.74 1.21 10.35
CA MET A 1 -2.23 1.23 10.30
C MET A 1 -2.79 0.14 11.21
N LYS A 2 -3.92 0.35 11.91
CA LYS A 2 -4.58 -0.71 12.70
C LYS A 2 -5.10 -1.81 11.75
N CYS A 3 -4.79 -3.06 12.05
CA CYS A 3 -5.02 -4.26 11.21
C CYS A 3 -6.44 -4.35 10.59
N GLY A 4 -7.47 -3.90 11.31
CA GLY A 4 -8.86 -3.93 10.82
C GLY A 4 -9.14 -3.02 9.63
N LYS A 5 -8.45 -1.87 9.52
CA LYS A 5 -8.67 -0.93 8.39
C LYS A 5 -8.16 -1.48 7.06
N THR A 6 -7.14 -2.35 7.09
CA THR A 6 -6.55 -2.92 5.87
C THR A 6 -7.43 -4.00 5.25
N GLU A 7 -8.19 -4.74 6.05
CA GLU A 7 -9.12 -5.78 5.57
C GLU A 7 -10.38 -5.17 4.96
N GLU A 8 -10.91 -4.10 5.57
CA GLU A 8 -12.01 -3.33 5.00
C GLU A 8 -11.62 -2.66 3.66
N ALA A 9 -10.41 -2.07 3.61
CA ALA A 9 -9.87 -1.50 2.38
C ALA A 9 -9.71 -2.57 1.29
N GLU A 10 -9.27 -3.77 1.64
CA GLU A 10 -9.16 -4.90 0.71
C GLU A 10 -10.54 -5.30 0.15
N ALA A 11 -11.54 -5.41 1.02
CA ALA A 11 -12.90 -5.75 0.61
C ALA A 11 -13.50 -4.70 -0.33
N LEU A 12 -13.28 -3.41 -0.05
CA LEU A 12 -13.71 -2.32 -0.93
C LEU A 12 -12.98 -2.36 -2.28
N PHE A 13 -11.66 -2.54 -2.26
CA PHE A 13 -10.86 -2.65 -3.48
C PHE A 13 -11.33 -3.79 -4.38
N ARG A 14 -11.66 -4.96 -3.80
CA ARG A 14 -12.19 -6.11 -4.56
C ARG A 14 -13.54 -5.81 -5.21
N LYS A 15 -14.38 -4.97 -4.58
CA LYS A 15 -15.69 -4.57 -5.11
C LYS A 15 -15.62 -3.48 -6.20
N MET A 16 -14.51 -2.76 -6.32
CA MET A 16 -14.36 -1.71 -7.32
C MET A 16 -14.27 -2.29 -8.74
N THR A 17 -15.15 -1.82 -9.61
CA THR A 17 -15.18 -2.23 -11.03
C THR A 17 -14.07 -1.59 -11.86
N ARG A 18 -13.60 -0.40 -11.44
CA ARG A 18 -12.47 0.32 -12.04
C ARG A 18 -11.49 0.66 -10.94
N LYS A 19 -10.24 0.26 -11.12
CA LYS A 19 -9.14 0.50 -10.18
C LYS A 19 -8.13 1.39 -10.91
N ASP A 20 -7.74 2.48 -10.27
CA ASP A 20 -6.72 3.38 -10.76
C ASP A 20 -5.41 3.19 -9.98
N LEU A 21 -4.36 3.89 -10.42
CA LEU A 21 -3.05 3.83 -9.78
C LEU A 21 -3.12 4.18 -8.28
N VAL A 22 -4.01 5.10 -7.90
CA VAL A 22 -4.21 5.51 -6.50
C VAL A 22 -4.79 4.36 -5.68
N CYS A 23 -5.79 3.63 -6.19
CA CYS A 23 -6.34 2.45 -5.52
C CYS A 23 -5.26 1.39 -5.26
N TRP A 24 -4.44 1.09 -6.26
CA TRP A 24 -3.37 0.09 -6.12
C TRP A 24 -2.29 0.52 -5.13
N THR A 25 -1.78 1.75 -5.26
CA THR A 25 -0.75 2.29 -4.37
C THR A 25 -1.24 2.38 -2.92
N THR A 26 -2.51 2.73 -2.69
CA THR A 26 -3.13 2.75 -1.36
C THR A 26 -3.13 1.36 -0.72
N MET A 27 -3.46 0.30 -1.47
CA MET A 27 -3.43 -1.07 -0.94
C MET A 27 -2.01 -1.55 -0.65
N VAL A 28 -1.07 -1.29 -1.56
CA VAL A 28 0.33 -1.69 -1.41
C VAL A 28 0.96 -1.02 -0.19
N THR A 29 0.82 0.30 -0.05
CA THR A 29 1.33 1.05 1.10
C THR A 29 0.61 0.69 2.40
N GLY A 30 -0.72 0.51 2.35
CA GLY A 30 -1.52 0.11 3.51
C GLY A 30 -1.12 -1.26 4.07
N PHE A 31 -0.81 -2.24 3.22
CA PHE A 31 -0.28 -3.53 3.65
C PHE A 31 1.17 -3.46 4.12
N ALA A 32 2.02 -2.67 3.48
CA ALA A 32 3.40 -2.46 3.90
C ALA A 32 3.47 -1.84 5.31
N GLN A 33 2.70 -0.78 5.57
CA GLN A 33 2.57 -0.13 6.87
C GLN A 33 1.88 -1.00 7.95
N ALA A 34 1.24 -2.09 7.56
CA ALA A 34 0.66 -3.05 8.48
C ALA A 34 1.62 -4.23 8.76
N GLY A 35 2.84 -4.21 8.23
CA GLY A 35 3.80 -5.32 8.30
C GLY A 35 3.38 -6.55 7.47
N LYS A 36 2.35 -6.44 6.62
CA LYS A 36 1.82 -7.51 5.79
C LYS A 36 2.52 -7.53 4.43
N SER A 37 3.85 -7.67 4.44
CA SER A 37 4.71 -7.53 3.25
C SER A 37 4.32 -8.47 2.10
N LEU A 38 3.89 -9.70 2.40
CA LEU A 38 3.43 -10.65 1.38
C LEU A 38 2.20 -10.14 0.61
N LYS A 39 1.21 -9.59 1.33
CA LYS A 39 0.03 -8.99 0.70
C LYS A 39 0.40 -7.73 -0.10
N ALA A 40 1.32 -6.90 0.40
CA ALA A 40 1.80 -5.74 -0.33
C ALA A 40 2.42 -6.13 -1.69
N VAL A 41 3.24 -7.19 -1.71
CA VAL A 41 3.83 -7.74 -2.95
C VAL A 41 2.76 -8.33 -3.87
N GLU A 42 1.78 -9.04 -3.34
CA GLU A 42 0.66 -9.59 -4.13
C GLU A 42 -0.09 -8.47 -4.87
N PHE A 43 -0.44 -7.41 -4.16
CA PHE A 43 -1.10 -6.23 -4.74
C PHE A 43 -0.22 -5.51 -5.75
N TYR A 44 1.09 -5.39 -5.49
CA TYR A 44 2.03 -4.81 -6.44
C TYR A 44 2.10 -5.61 -7.75
N ARG A 45 2.11 -6.94 -7.67
CA ARG A 45 2.08 -7.81 -8.87
C ARG A 45 0.74 -7.74 -9.58
N GLY A 46 -0.37 -7.54 -8.87
CA GLY A 46 -1.68 -7.26 -9.45
C GLY A 46 -1.68 -5.95 -10.24
N MET A 47 -1.16 -4.89 -9.63
CA MET A 47 -1.01 -3.58 -10.25
C MET A 47 -0.23 -3.66 -11.58
N GLN A 48 0.93 -4.33 -11.58
CA GLN A 48 1.75 -4.52 -12.79
C GLN A 48 1.02 -5.28 -13.90
N ARG A 49 0.22 -6.30 -13.55
CA ARG A 49 -0.58 -7.04 -14.53
C ARG A 49 -1.66 -6.20 -15.18
N GLU A 50 -2.20 -5.23 -14.46
CA GLU A 50 -3.19 -4.26 -14.99
C GLU A 50 -2.52 -3.12 -15.78
N GLY A 51 -1.20 -3.17 -15.99
CA GLY A 51 -0.45 -2.18 -16.76
C GLY A 51 -0.04 -0.94 -15.95
N PHE A 52 -0.36 -0.91 -14.66
CA PHE A 52 0.10 0.13 -13.74
C PHE A 52 1.47 -0.27 -13.18
N GLY A 53 2.52 0.52 -13.41
CA GLY A 53 3.84 0.26 -12.80
C GLY A 53 4.99 -0.08 -13.74
N ARG A 54 5.05 0.50 -14.95
CA ARG A 54 6.31 0.53 -15.71
C ARG A 54 7.42 1.33 -14.99
N ASP A 55 7.05 2.24 -14.09
CA ASP A 55 8.00 3.01 -13.27
C ASP A 55 8.18 2.39 -11.88
N GLY A 56 8.78 1.19 -11.82
CA GLY A 56 9.04 0.48 -10.56
C GLY A 56 9.87 1.25 -9.52
N VAL A 57 10.62 2.26 -9.95
CA VAL A 57 11.46 3.12 -9.11
C VAL A 57 10.63 4.06 -8.23
N VAL A 58 9.53 4.61 -8.76
CA VAL A 58 8.66 5.55 -8.03
C VAL A 58 7.96 4.82 -6.89
N MET A 59 7.63 3.55 -7.06
CA MET A 59 6.86 2.79 -6.08
C MET A 59 7.69 2.28 -4.91
N LEU A 60 8.95 1.89 -5.14
CA LEU A 60 9.92 1.62 -4.07
C LEU A 60 10.16 2.88 -3.22
N GLY A 61 10.32 4.04 -3.86
CA GLY A 61 10.41 5.32 -3.17
C GLY A 61 9.16 5.64 -2.35
N LEU A 62 7.97 5.37 -2.89
CA LEU A 62 6.70 5.57 -2.17
C LEU A 62 6.57 4.63 -0.97
N LEU A 63 6.96 3.36 -1.11
CA LEU A 63 6.99 2.36 -0.03
C LEU A 63 7.96 2.76 1.08
N GLN A 64 9.15 3.24 0.73
CA GLN A 64 10.14 3.72 1.70
C GLN A 64 9.62 4.96 2.44
N ALA A 65 9.15 5.97 1.70
CA ALA A 65 8.60 7.19 2.29
C ALA A 65 7.37 6.91 3.18
N SER A 66 6.53 5.93 2.81
CA SER A 66 5.39 5.53 3.62
C SER A 66 5.75 4.63 4.80
N ALA A 67 6.88 3.92 4.78
CA ALA A 67 7.47 3.28 5.94
C ALA A 67 8.02 4.32 6.94
N ASP A 68 8.72 5.35 6.43
CA ASP A 68 9.27 6.44 7.25
C ASP A 68 8.16 7.27 7.92
N LEU A 69 7.04 7.52 7.22
CA LEU A 69 5.85 8.16 7.78
C LEU A 69 5.13 7.30 8.84
N GLY A 70 5.33 5.98 8.82
CA GLY A 70 4.86 5.07 9.86
C GLY A 70 5.66 5.17 11.16
N ASP A 71 6.94 5.53 11.05
CA ASP A 71 7.86 5.72 12.17
C ASP A 71 7.74 7.11 12.81
N GLN A 72 7.21 8.09 12.07
CA GLN A 72 7.02 9.46 12.58
C GLN A 72 5.86 9.64 13.57
N LYS A 73 5.19 8.56 13.99
CA LYS A 73 4.19 8.58 15.09
C LYS A 73 4.71 8.10 16.45
N MET A 74 6.03 7.96 16.63
CA MET A 74 6.67 7.93 17.95
C MET A 74 7.84 8.93 17.99
N GLY A 75 7.51 10.21 18.13
CA GLY A 75 8.52 11.27 18.18
C GLY A 75 8.06 12.55 18.88
N CYS A 76 7.10 12.46 19.82
CA CYS A 76 6.91 13.47 20.85
C CYS A 76 6.67 12.76 22.19
N SER A 77 7.71 12.80 23.03
CA SER A 77 7.80 12.57 24.48
C SER A 77 9.15 11.89 24.70
N ILE A 78 10.22 12.56 25.16
CA ILE A 78 10.34 13.61 26.19
C ILE A 78 11.50 14.54 25.82
#